data_AF-A0A5C5SUS5-F1
#
_entry.id   AF-A0A5C5SUS5-F1
#
_cell.length_a   1.000
_cell.length_b   1.000
_cell.length_c   1.000
_cell.angle_alpha   90.00
_cell.angle_beta   90.00
_cell.angle_gamma   90.00
#
_symmetry.space_group_name_H-M   'P 1'
#
loop_
_entity.id
_entity.type
_entity.pdbx_description
1 polymer ?
#
loop_
_entity_poly.entity_id
_entity_poly.type
_entity_poly.pdbx_seq_one_letter_code
_entity_poly.pdbx_strand_id
1 'polypeptide(L)' 'MRTLQQQLTEKGLSDKPELKEKNERQFQKFKESLNDIDWADLMGCNKQTYRRAKGGAIRRNR' A
#
# COMPACT_ATOMS: atom_id res chain seq x y z
N MET A 1 2.83 -24.05 37.50
CA MET A 1 1.43 -24.02 37.04
C MET A 1 1.43 -24.14 35.53
N ARG A 2 0.77 -25.16 34.95
CA ARG A 2 0.66 -25.31 33.48
C ARG A 2 -0.48 -24.46 32.94
N THR A 3 -0.36 -23.95 31.71
CA THR A 3 -1.42 -23.17 31.08
C THR A 3 -2.56 -24.09 30.61
N LEU A 4 -3.78 -23.55 30.49
CA LEU A 4 -4.93 -24.31 30.00
C LEU A 4 -4.70 -24.91 28.60
N GLN A 5 -3.99 -24.19 27.74
CA GLN A 5 -3.64 -24.66 26.39
C GLN A 5 -2.75 -25.91 26.44
N GLN A 6 -1.76 -25.96 27.34
CA GLN A 6 -0.90 -27.13 27.50
C GLN A 6 -1.71 -28.36 27.93
N GLN A 7 -2.63 -28.20 28.89
CA GLN A 7 -3.49 -29.29 29.38
C GLN A 7 -4.44 -29.82 28.28
N LEU A 8 -4.95 -28.94 27.43
CA LEU A 8 -5.82 -29.32 26.32
C LEU A 8 -5.06 -30.09 25.24
N THR A 9 -3.80 -29.68 24.95
CA THR A 9 -2.94 -30.41 24.01
C THR A 9 -2.49 -31.77 24.54
N GLU A 10 -2.15 -31.87 25.84
CA GLU A 10 -1.75 -33.14 26.47
C GLU A 10 -2.89 -34.17 26.47
N LYS A 11 -4.14 -33.71 26.60
CA LYS A 11 -5.33 -34.56 26.59
C LYS A 11 -5.85 -34.90 25.20
N GLY A 12 -5.17 -34.47 24.14
CA GLY A 12 -5.62 -34.70 22.75
C GLY A 12 -6.95 -34.03 22.41
N LEU A 13 -7.35 -33.00 23.16
CA LEU A 13 -8.60 -32.25 22.97
C LEU A 13 -8.42 -31.03 22.06
N SER A 14 -7.17 -30.67 21.76
CA SER A 14 -6.82 -29.55 20.88
C SER A 14 -5.63 -29.93 20.03
N ASP A 15 -5.81 -29.90 18.71
CA ASP A 15 -4.70 -29.93 17.77
C ASP A 15 -3.92 -28.62 17.89
N LYS A 16 -2.59 -28.70 17.94
CA LYS A 16 -1.77 -27.50 17.77
C LYS A 16 -2.06 -27.00 16.35
N PRO A 17 -2.44 -25.72 16.14
CA PRO A 17 -2.45 -25.21 14.78
C PRO A 17 -1.00 -25.28 14.30
N GLU A 18 -0.72 -26.19 13.37
CA GLU A 18 0.48 -26.11 12.55
C GLU A 18 0.42 -24.73 11.90
N LEU A 19 1.24 -23.80 12.40
CA LEU A 19 1.52 -22.55 11.73
C LEU A 19 2.21 -22.93 10.43
N LYS A 20 1.41 -23.29 9.42
CA LYS A 20 1.85 -23.29 8.02
C LYS A 20 2.40 -21.88 7.83
N GLU A 21 3.71 -21.78 7.66
CA GLU A 21 4.36 -20.56 7.23
C GLU A 21 3.62 -20.10 5.99
N LYS A 22 2.69 -19.16 6.17
CA LYS A 22 2.07 -18.48 5.05
C LYS A 22 3.24 -17.75 4.43
N ASN A 23 3.62 -18.16 3.23
CA ASN A 23 4.46 -17.35 2.35
C ASN A 23 3.76 -16.00 2.25
N GLU A 24 4.17 -15.07 3.11
CA GLU A 24 3.74 -13.69 3.10
C GLU A 24 4.27 -13.14 1.78
N ARG A 25 3.42 -13.17 0.75
CA ARG A 25 3.62 -12.36 -0.43
C ARG A 25 3.85 -10.96 0.11
N GLN A 26 5.08 -10.48 0.01
CA GLN A 26 5.44 -9.14 0.43
C GLN A 26 4.54 -8.20 -0.36
N PHE A 27 3.47 -7.72 0.27
CA PHE A 27 2.67 -6.65 -0.29
C PHE A 27 3.64 -5.51 -0.51
N GLN A 28 3.83 -5.12 -1.77
CA GLN A 28 4.57 -3.91 -2.11
C GLN A 28 4.02 -2.81 -1.20
N LYS A 29 4.86 -2.33 -0.27
CA LYS A 29 4.44 -1.29 0.67
C LYS A 29 3.90 -0.15 -0.17
N PHE A 30 2.62 0.16 0.01
CA PHE A 30 2.05 1.37 -0.57
C PHE A 30 2.94 2.52 -0.13
N LYS A 31 3.39 3.35 -1.07
CA LYS A 31 4.16 4.54 -0.74
C LYS A 31 3.33 5.36 0.26
N GLU A 32 3.80 5.44 1.50
CA GLU A 32 3.15 6.23 2.55
C GLU A 32 3.27 7.74 2.26
N SER A 33 4.16 8.13 1.35
CA SER A 33 4.39 9.49 0.90
C SER A 33 4.13 9.68 -0.58
N LEU A 34 3.43 10.78 -0.90
CA LEU A 34 3.26 11.29 -2.25
C LEU A 34 4.58 11.91 -2.74
N ASN A 35 4.95 11.64 -3.99
CA ASN A 35 6.05 12.33 -4.65
C ASN A 35 5.65 13.77 -5.01
N ASP A 36 6.63 14.63 -5.30
CA ASP A 36 6.39 16.02 -5.71
C ASP A 36 5.44 16.15 -6.91
N ILE A 37 5.49 15.18 -7.85
CA ILE A 37 4.58 15.11 -9.00
C ILE A 37 3.14 14.86 -8.53
N ASP A 38 2.95 13.91 -7.61
CA ASP A 38 1.62 13.56 -7.10
C ASP A 38 1.04 14.73 -6.30
N TRP A 39 1.88 15.45 -5.55
CA TRP A 39 1.51 16.70 -4.90
C TRP A 39 1.13 17.79 -5.90
N ALA A 40 1.91 17.98 -6.96
CA ALA A 40 1.62 18.95 -8.01
C ALA A 40 0.32 18.65 -8.77
N ASP A 41 0.02 17.36 -8.97
CA ASP A 41 -1.24 16.91 -9.57
C ASP A 41 -2.43 17.15 -8.62
N LEU A 42 -2.29 16.78 -7.33
CA LEU A 42 -3.31 16.98 -6.30
C LEU A 42 -3.64 18.46 -6.08
N MET A 43 -2.61 19.31 -6.00
CA MET A 43 -2.75 20.76 -5.86
C MET A 43 -3.22 21.44 -7.15
N GLY A 44 -3.30 20.70 -8.27
CA GLY A 44 -3.70 21.23 -9.57
C GLY A 44 -2.66 22.15 -10.20
N CYS A 45 -1.42 22.14 -9.72
CA CYS A 45 -0.29 22.88 -10.28
C CYS A 45 0.13 22.33 -11.65
N ASN A 46 -0.12 21.05 -11.92
CA ASN A 46 0.16 20.41 -13.21
C ASN A 46 -1.05 20.44 -14.18
N LYS A 47 -2.06 21.27 -13.90
CA LYS A 47 -3.21 21.44 -14.82
C LYS A 47 -2.72 22.02 -16.14
N GLN A 48 -3.19 21.41 -17.24
CA GLN A 48 -2.95 21.96 -18.57
C GLN A 48 -3.60 23.34 -18.66
N THR A 49 -2.79 24.39 -18.67
CA THR A 49 -3.29 25.75 -18.90
C THR A 49 -3.51 25.94 -20.40
N TYR A 50 -4.75 26.16 -20.82
CA TYR A 50 -5.08 26.58 -22.18
C TYR A 50 -4.54 27.97 -22.44
N ARG A 51 -3.30 28.08 -22.93
CA ARG A 51 -2.78 29.36 -23.43
C ARG A 51 -3.11 29.46 -24.92
N ARG A 52 -3.92 30.45 -25.29
CA ARG A 52 -4.10 30.83 -26.70
C ARG A 52 -2.82 31.52 -27.19
N ALA A 53 -1.80 30.75 -27.57
CA ALA A 53 -0.70 31.26 -28.39
C ALA A 53 -1.16 31.36 -29.85
N LYS A 54 -0.66 32.36 -30.60
CA LYS A 54 -0.78 32.41 -32.08
C LYS A 54 -0.24 31.08 -32.64
N GLY A 55 -1.12 30.16 -33.03
CA GLY A 55 -0.75 28.84 -33.58
C GLY A 55 -1.31 27.60 -32.89
N GLY A 56 -2.18 27.72 -31.88
CA GLY A 56 -3.10 26.63 -31.46
C GLY A 56 -2.50 25.40 -30.77
N ALA A 57 -1.19 25.25 -30.65
CA ALA A 57 -0.58 24.10 -30.00
C ALA A 57 -0.44 24.29 -28.49
N ILE A 58 -1.03 23.36 -27.72
CA ILE A 58 -0.93 23.26 -26.26
C ILE A 58 0.54 22.97 -25.90
N ARG A 59 1.15 23.80 -25.04
CA ARG A 59 2.47 23.53 -24.48
C ARG A 59 2.37 23.33 -22.97
N ARG A 60 2.91 22.20 -22.50
CA ARG A 60 3.23 21.98 -21.09
C ARG A 60 4.49 22.80 -20.79
N ASN A 61 4.36 23.88 -20.04
CA ASN A 61 5.54 24.59 -19.53
C ASN A 61 6.17 23.68 -18.46
N ARG A 62 7.37 23.18 -18.74
CA ARG A 62 8.25 22.54 -17.78
C ARG A 62 9.25 23.58 -17.29
#